data_AF-A0A1W9HR31-F1
#
_entry.id   AF-A0A1W9HR31-F1
#
_cell.length_a   1.000
_cell.length_b   1.000
_cell.length_c   1.000
_cell.angle_alpha   90.00
_cell.angle_beta   90.00
_cell.angle_gamma   90.00
#
_symmetry.space_group_name_H-M   'P 1'
#
loop_
_entity.id
_entity.type
_entity.pdbx_description
1 polymer ?
#
loop_
_entity_poly.entity_id
_entity_poly.type
_entity_poly.pdbx_seq_one_letter_code
_entity_poly.pdbx_strand_id
1 'polypeptide(L)'
;MRVLPPEAYTNRELAQAYSWLMNQPEQIQRLGTTKEAVICLYKRAVRGGEPIHESPTMSSDAFQSDLKNLADVVRSFEAPLPTQRSPNVAPTQVPQVPGTNGSIELDDKSWKMIQMVKSELNLSHDMEAIRLLVKVGFERVSSVLPSASI
;
A
#
# COMPACT_ATOMS: atom_id res chain seq x y z
N MET A 1 -10.53 19.43 26.39
CA MET A 1 -10.21 19.20 24.96
C MET A 1 -9.08 20.15 24.57
N ARG A 2 -7.87 19.64 24.28
CA ARG A 2 -6.78 20.47 23.75
C ARG A 2 -6.94 20.52 22.23
N VAL A 3 -7.53 21.60 21.73
CA VAL A 3 -7.52 21.89 20.30
C VAL A 3 -6.07 22.12 19.89
N LEU A 4 -5.54 21.27 19.00
CA LEU A 4 -4.23 21.50 18.39
C LEU A 4 -4.31 22.84 17.64
N PRO A 5 -3.31 23.73 17.77
CA PRO A 5 -3.29 24.97 17.01
C PRO A 5 -3.28 24.63 15.51
N PRO A 6 -3.99 25.43 14.67
CA PRO A 6 -3.92 25.29 13.22
C PRO A 6 -2.44 25.32 12.82
N GLU A 7 -1.98 24.39 11.97
CA GLU A 7 -0.60 24.30 11.49
C GLU A 7 -0.19 25.61 10.77
N ALA A 8 0.18 26.62 11.55
CA ALA A 8 0.66 27.90 11.07
C ALA A 8 2.15 27.73 10.80
N TYR A 9 2.49 27.48 9.54
CA TYR A 9 3.88 27.57 9.14
C TYR A 9 4.40 28.99 9.40
N THR A 10 5.59 29.07 9.95
CA THR A 10 6.26 30.36 10.18
C THR A 10 6.76 30.93 8.86
N ASN A 11 6.85 32.26 8.76
CA ASN A 11 7.43 32.93 7.58
C ASN A 11 8.86 32.44 7.29
N ARG A 12 9.61 32.08 8.33
CA ARG A 12 10.94 31.47 8.25
C ARG A 12 10.93 30.11 7.54
N GLU A 13 9.98 29.23 7.88
CA GLU A 13 9.84 27.92 7.22
C GLU A 13 9.50 28.09 5.74
N LEU A 14 8.65 29.07 5.40
CA LEU A 14 8.30 29.36 4.01
C LEU A 14 9.53 29.79 3.20
N ALA A 15 10.35 30.69 3.74
CA ALA A 15 11.57 31.14 3.08
C ALA A 15 12.58 30.00 2.85
N GLN A 16 12.74 29.11 3.83
CA GLN A 16 13.59 27.93 3.69
C GLN A 16 13.05 26.95 2.64
N ALA A 17 11.74 26.74 2.62
CA ALA A 17 11.09 25.84 1.68
C ALA A 17 11.20 26.34 0.23
N TYR A 18 11.08 27.65 -0.01
CA TYR A 18 11.32 28.23 -1.34
C TYR A 18 12.79 28.14 -1.77
N SER A 19 13.74 28.39 -0.85
CA SER A 19 15.16 28.21 -1.15
C SER A 19 15.48 26.77 -1.52
N TRP A 20 14.85 25.79 -0.86
CA TRP A 20 14.98 24.39 -1.21
C TRP A 20 14.38 24.09 -2.59
N LEU A 21 13.18 24.61 -2.88
CA LEU A 21 12.45 24.40 -4.14
C LEU A 21 13.26 24.86 -5.36
N MET A 22 13.94 25.99 -5.27
CA MET A 22 14.77 26.54 -6.37
C MET A 22 15.95 25.62 -6.74
N ASN A 23 16.42 24.80 -5.79
CA ASN A 23 17.49 23.82 -6.01
C ASN A 23 16.96 22.44 -6.44
N GLN A 24 15.65 22.25 -6.59
CA GLN A 24 15.04 20.99 -7.01
C GLN A 24 14.86 20.90 -8.55
N PRO A 25 14.77 19.70 -9.14
CA PRO A 25 14.42 19.51 -10.54
C PRO A 25 13.05 20.13 -10.91
N GLU A 26 12.88 20.50 -12.18
CA GLU A 26 11.71 21.22 -12.69
C GLU A 26 10.38 20.54 -12.33
N GLN A 27 10.35 19.21 -12.30
CA GLN A 27 9.19 18.42 -11.88
C GLN A 27 8.69 18.78 -10.46
N ILE A 28 9.60 19.01 -9.52
CA ILE A 28 9.26 19.35 -8.13
C ILE A 28 8.89 20.83 -8.02
N GLN A 29 9.52 21.70 -8.81
CA GLN A 29 9.18 23.12 -8.88
C GLN A 29 7.73 23.32 -9.37
N ARG A 30 7.28 22.52 -10.35
CA ARG A 30 5.90 22.55 -10.85
C ARG A 30 4.88 22.07 -9.82
N LEU A 31 5.28 21.27 -8.83
CA LEU A 31 4.41 20.82 -7.75
C LEU A 31 4.30 21.86 -6.63
N GLY A 32 5.30 22.73 -6.49
CA GLY A 32 5.36 23.81 -5.49
C GLY A 32 4.68 25.11 -5.90
N THR A 33 3.46 25.06 -6.45
CA THR A 33 2.74 26.26 -6.95
C THR A 33 2.06 27.06 -5.84
N THR A 34 1.76 26.43 -4.70
CA THR A 34 1.18 27.09 -3.53
C THR A 34 2.14 27.07 -2.35
N LYS A 35 2.04 28.08 -1.49
CA LYS A 35 2.85 28.21 -0.27
C LYS A 35 2.75 26.96 0.62
N GLU A 36 1.57 26.34 0.70
CA GLU A 36 1.34 25.08 1.41
C GLU A 36 2.06 23.91 0.73
N ALA A 37 1.96 23.79 -0.59
CA ALA A 37 2.61 22.71 -1.34
C ALA A 37 4.13 22.77 -1.18
N VAL A 38 4.72 23.97 -1.26
CA VAL A 38 6.17 24.18 -1.08
C VAL A 38 6.63 23.74 0.32
N ILE A 39 5.86 24.07 1.36
CA ILE A 39 6.18 23.67 2.73
C ILE A 39 5.97 22.18 2.96
N CYS A 40 4.91 21.59 2.42
CA CYS A 40 4.68 20.16 2.50
C CYS A 40 5.80 19.38 1.81
N LEU A 41 6.24 19.82 0.63
CA LEU A 41 7.35 19.22 -0.11
C LEU A 41 8.68 19.37 0.66
N TYR A 42 8.95 20.55 1.22
CA TYR A 42 10.14 20.79 2.02
C TYR A 42 10.16 19.96 3.30
N LYS A 43 9.06 19.92 4.07
CA LYS A 43 8.94 19.10 5.28
C LYS A 43 9.05 17.60 4.95
N ARG A 44 8.54 17.18 3.80
CA ARG A 44 8.71 15.82 3.28
C ARG A 44 10.17 15.50 2.98
N ALA A 45 10.90 16.41 2.35
CA ALA A 45 12.31 16.22 2.03
C ALA A 45 13.22 16.25 3.27
N VAL A 46 12.94 17.13 4.23
CA VAL A 46 13.74 17.32 5.45
C VAL A 46 13.54 16.19 6.47
N ARG A 47 12.35 15.57 6.54
CA ARG A 47 12.09 14.44 7.45
C ARG A 47 12.76 13.12 7.04
N GLY A 48 13.57 13.12 5.98
CA GLY A 48 14.08 11.91 5.37
C GLY A 48 13.08 11.47 4.32
N GLY A 49 13.50 11.53 3.05
CA GLY A 49 12.67 11.24 1.89
C GLY A 49 12.14 9.81 1.90
N GLU A 50 11.10 9.55 2.67
CA GLU A 50 10.14 8.49 2.38
C GLU A 50 9.45 8.93 1.07
N PRO A 51 9.69 8.21 -0.03
CA PRO A 51 9.06 8.52 -1.29
C PRO A 51 7.56 8.25 -1.12
N ILE A 52 6.77 9.31 -0.90
CA ILE A 52 5.35 9.27 -1.33
C ILE A 52 5.36 9.41 -2.85
N HIS A 53 5.94 8.41 -3.52
CA HIS A 53 5.71 7.97 -4.88
C HIS A 53 6.53 6.69 -5.11
N GLU A 54 6.07 5.56 -4.57
CA GLU A 54 5.70 4.55 -5.55
C GLU A 54 4.34 4.98 -6.11
N SER A 55 4.35 5.90 -7.08
CA SER A 55 3.59 5.52 -8.26
C SER A 55 4.24 4.20 -8.59
N PRO A 56 3.54 3.06 -8.61
CA PRO A 56 3.98 2.09 -9.57
C PRO A 56 4.09 2.93 -10.84
N THR A 57 5.31 3.14 -11.34
CA THR A 57 5.50 2.97 -12.76
C THR A 57 4.96 1.56 -12.99
N MET A 58 3.63 1.46 -13.11
CA MET A 58 3.00 0.50 -13.96
C MET A 58 3.77 0.75 -15.23
N SER A 59 4.77 -0.11 -15.45
CA SER A 59 5.48 -0.17 -16.70
C SER A 59 4.38 -0.04 -17.74
N SER A 60 4.49 0.93 -18.65
CA SER A 60 3.43 1.12 -19.65
C SER A 60 3.07 -0.21 -20.30
N ASP A 61 4.04 -1.13 -20.38
CA ASP A 61 3.88 -2.53 -20.79
C ASP A 61 2.96 -3.35 -19.88
N ALA A 62 3.05 -3.24 -18.55
CA ALA A 62 2.15 -3.94 -17.61
C ALA A 62 0.71 -3.47 -17.79
N PHE A 63 0.47 -2.15 -17.84
CA PHE A 63 -0.86 -1.60 -18.07
C PHE A 63 -1.39 -1.91 -19.47
N GLN A 64 -0.55 -1.85 -20.51
CA GLN A 64 -0.92 -2.22 -21.87
C GLN A 64 -1.23 -3.71 -21.99
N SER A 65 -0.48 -4.57 -21.30
CA SER A 65 -0.77 -6.00 -21.25
C SER A 65 -2.09 -6.29 -20.57
N ASP A 66 -2.41 -5.58 -19.48
CA ASP A 66 -3.66 -5.71 -18.75
C ASP A 66 -4.86 -5.23 -19.59
N LEU A 67 -4.73 -4.08 -20.27
CA LEU A 67 -5.73 -3.60 -21.22
C LEU A 67 -5.98 -4.58 -22.37
N LYS A 68 -4.93 -5.23 -22.88
CA LYS A 68 -5.05 -6.21 -23.98
C LYS A 68 -5.73 -7.49 -23.50
N ASN A 69 -5.45 -7.91 -22.28
CA ASN A 69 -6.10 -9.04 -21.62
C ASN A 69 -7.59 -8.75 -21.37
N LEU A 70 -7.91 -7.55 -20.87
CA LEU A 70 -9.29 -7.05 -20.71
C LEU A 70 -10.04 -6.99 -22.04
N ALA A 71 -9.41 -6.50 -23.10
CA ALA A 71 -10.01 -6.45 -24.43
C ALA A 71 -10.31 -7.85 -24.99
N ASP A 72 -9.44 -8.84 -24.74
CA ASP A 72 -9.66 -10.24 -25.14
C ASP A 72 -10.85 -10.86 -24.38
N VAL A 73 -10.94 -10.58 -23.07
CA VAL A 73 -12.06 -11.00 -22.23
C VAL A 73 -13.37 -10.39 -22.71
N VAL A 74 -13.42 -9.07 -22.97
CA VAL A 74 -14.64 -8.41 -23.49
C VAL A 74 -15.03 -8.96 -24.86
N ARG A 75 -14.06 -9.22 -25.74
CA ARG A 75 -14.29 -9.84 -27.05
C ARG A 75 -14.85 -11.27 -26.93
N SER A 76 -14.46 -12.02 -25.90
CA SER A 76 -14.99 -13.37 -25.63
C SER A 76 -16.48 -13.36 -25.22
N PHE A 77 -16.96 -12.25 -24.63
CA PHE A 77 -18.38 -12.04 -24.36
C PHE A 77 -19.19 -11.58 -25.58
N GLU A 78 -18.51 -11.22 -26.67
CA GLU A 78 -19.12 -10.71 -27.91
C GLU A 78 -19.15 -11.77 -29.04
N ALA A 79 -19.04 -13.06 -28.70
CA ALA A 79 -19.34 -14.15 -29.64
C ALA A 79 -20.82 -14.59 -29.52
N PRO A 80 -21.54 -14.75 -30.65
CA PRO A 80 -23.00 -14.76 -30.69
C PRO A 80 -23.62 -16.07 -30.17
N LEU A 81 -24.83 -15.94 -29.61
CA LEU A 81 -25.69 -17.01 -29.04
C LEU A 81 -25.65 -18.35 -29.79
N PRO A 82 -25.79 -19.47 -29.05
CA PRO A 82 -27.13 -20.08 -28.99
C PRO A 82 -27.55 -20.53 -27.57
N THR A 83 -28.78 -20.17 -27.23
CA THR A 83 -29.74 -20.77 -26.28
C THR A 83 -29.35 -22.09 -25.59
N GLN A 84 -29.25 -22.12 -24.24
CA GLN A 84 -29.96 -23.11 -23.41
C GLN A 84 -29.97 -22.77 -21.90
N ARG A 85 -31.10 -23.10 -21.26
CA ARG A 85 -31.57 -22.70 -19.92
C ARG A 85 -30.78 -23.33 -18.75
N SER A 86 -30.63 -22.58 -17.65
CA SER A 86 -30.47 -23.07 -16.26
C SER A 86 -31.71 -23.90 -15.81
N PRO A 87 -31.70 -24.72 -14.73
CA PRO A 87 -30.86 -24.58 -13.51
C PRO A 87 -30.37 -25.88 -12.78
N ASN A 88 -29.45 -25.67 -11.82
CA ASN A 88 -29.17 -26.51 -10.62
C ASN A 88 -28.42 -27.84 -10.89
N VAL A 89 -27.27 -28.20 -10.28
CA VAL A 89 -26.89 -28.30 -8.86
C VAL A 89 -25.35 -28.35 -8.74
N ALA A 90 -24.76 -27.83 -7.66
CA ALA A 90 -23.38 -28.15 -7.21
C ALA A 90 -23.24 -29.66 -6.86
N PRO A 91 -22.06 -30.29 -6.61
CA PRO A 91 -20.73 -29.73 -6.26
C PRO A 91 -19.50 -30.44 -6.90
N THR A 92 -18.28 -30.04 -6.49
CA THR A 92 -16.99 -30.80 -6.53
C THR A 92 -16.08 -30.54 -7.75
N GLN A 93 -14.73 -30.49 -7.72
CA GLN A 93 -13.67 -29.92 -6.87
C GLN A 93 -12.34 -30.17 -7.66
N VAL A 94 -11.37 -29.25 -7.55
CA VAL A 94 -9.88 -29.32 -7.79
C VAL A 94 -9.33 -29.67 -9.20
N PRO A 95 -8.05 -29.30 -9.55
CA PRO A 95 -6.98 -28.64 -8.77
C PRO A 95 -6.31 -27.40 -9.43
N GLN A 96 -6.07 -26.35 -8.64
CA GLN A 96 -5.15 -25.25 -8.98
C GLN A 96 -3.72 -25.58 -8.52
N VAL A 97 -2.74 -25.36 -9.40
CA VAL A 97 -1.30 -25.31 -9.04
C VAL A 97 -0.82 -23.84 -8.98
N PRO A 98 0.19 -23.54 -8.14
CA PRO A 98 0.40 -22.22 -7.56
C PRO A 98 1.38 -21.37 -8.40
N GLY A 99 0.94 -20.19 -8.82
CA GLY A 99 1.81 -19.11 -9.29
C GLY A 99 1.97 -18.08 -8.19
N THR A 100 3.00 -18.25 -7.35
CA THR A 100 3.34 -17.34 -6.25
C THR A 100 3.94 -16.04 -6.78
N ASN A 101 3.09 -15.07 -7.10
CA ASN A 101 3.40 -13.66 -6.86
C ASN A 101 3.07 -13.42 -5.39
N GLY A 102 4.07 -12.97 -4.61
CA GLY A 102 4.10 -13.00 -3.13
C GLY A 102 3.07 -12.14 -2.39
N SER A 103 1.79 -12.25 -2.72
CA SER A 103 0.69 -11.90 -1.84
C SER A 103 0.55 -13.05 -0.84
N ILE A 104 0.97 -12.82 0.42
CA ILE A 104 0.74 -13.77 1.51
C ILE A 104 -0.78 -13.82 1.70
N GLU A 105 -1.40 -14.87 1.17
CA GLU A 105 -2.82 -15.13 1.38
C GLU A 105 -3.00 -15.60 2.82
N LEU A 106 -3.48 -14.69 3.67
CA LEU A 106 -3.74 -14.96 5.08
C LEU A 106 -5.09 -15.67 5.20
N ASP A 107 -5.15 -16.74 5.98
CA ASP A 107 -6.40 -17.43 6.28
C ASP A 107 -7.36 -16.56 7.12
N ASP A 108 -8.66 -16.87 7.08
CA ASP A 108 -9.71 -16.13 7.79
C ASP A 108 -9.46 -15.97 9.30
N LYS A 109 -8.82 -16.97 9.91
CA LYS A 109 -8.52 -16.95 11.34
C LYS A 109 -7.36 -15.99 11.62
N SER A 110 -6.32 -16.00 10.79
CA SER A 110 -5.22 -15.03 10.84
C SER A 110 -5.72 -13.60 10.65
N TRP A 111 -6.66 -13.35 9.73
CA TRP A 111 -7.26 -12.04 9.55
C TRP A 111 -8.03 -11.56 10.79
N LYS A 112 -8.81 -12.45 11.43
CA LYS A 112 -9.51 -12.12 12.68
C LYS A 112 -8.54 -11.76 13.81
N MET A 113 -7.42 -12.47 13.94
CA MET A 113 -6.42 -12.14 14.96
C MET A 113 -5.81 -10.75 14.72
N ILE A 114 -5.52 -10.40 13.47
CA ILE A 114 -5.01 -9.07 13.10
C ILE A 114 -6.04 -8.00 13.48
N GLN A 115 -7.31 -8.20 13.16
CA GLN A 115 -8.37 -7.25 13.52
C GLN A 115 -8.56 -7.11 15.04
N MET A 116 -8.46 -8.21 15.80
CA MET A 116 -8.52 -8.17 17.26
C MET A 116 -7.36 -7.37 17.86
N VAL A 117 -6.13 -7.63 17.43
CA VAL A 117 -4.95 -6.88 17.90
C VAL A 117 -5.09 -5.40 17.57
N LYS A 118 -5.58 -5.09 16.37
CA LYS A 118 -5.84 -3.71 15.94
C LYS A 118 -6.86 -3.02 16.84
N SER A 119 -7.98 -3.65 17.15
CA SER A 119 -9.02 -3.04 18.00
C SER A 119 -8.59 -2.91 19.46
N GLU A 120 -7.97 -3.95 20.02
CA GLU A 120 -7.54 -3.99 21.42
C GLU A 120 -6.45 -2.95 21.72
N LEU A 121 -5.56 -2.73 20.75
CA LEU A 121 -4.43 -1.79 20.89
C LEU A 121 -4.66 -0.47 20.15
N ASN A 122 -5.87 -0.27 19.63
CA ASN A 122 -6.30 0.96 18.96
C ASN A 122 -5.37 1.37 17.78
N LEU A 123 -4.88 0.38 17.03
CA LEU A 123 -3.97 0.60 15.91
C LEU A 123 -4.72 1.09 14.68
N SER A 124 -4.06 1.94 13.89
CA SER A 124 -4.70 2.55 12.72
C SER A 124 -4.63 1.65 11.48
N HIS A 125 -3.62 0.77 11.39
CA HIS A 125 -3.33 -0.02 10.18
C HIS A 125 -3.12 -1.51 10.49
N ASP A 126 -3.59 -2.38 9.60
CA ASP A 126 -3.45 -3.83 9.73
C ASP A 126 -1.97 -4.25 9.71
N MET A 127 -1.14 -3.56 8.91
CA MET A 127 0.31 -3.78 8.84
C MET A 127 1.01 -3.52 10.18
N GLU A 128 0.53 -2.56 10.97
CA GLU A 128 1.07 -2.27 12.29
C GLU A 128 0.76 -3.41 13.27
N ALA A 129 -0.48 -3.93 13.22
CA ALA A 129 -0.89 -5.10 13.99
C ALA A 129 -0.08 -6.35 13.61
N ILE A 130 0.17 -6.57 12.31
CA ILE A 130 1.00 -7.68 11.82
C ILE A 130 2.44 -7.54 12.33
N ARG A 131 3.07 -6.37 12.17
CA ARG A 131 4.44 -6.14 12.65
C ARG A 131 4.56 -6.34 14.15
N LEU A 132 3.56 -5.89 14.91
CA LEU A 132 3.52 -6.09 16.35
C LEU A 132 3.42 -7.57 16.71
N LEU A 133 2.53 -8.32 16.05
CA LEU A 133 2.34 -9.74 16.28
C LEU A 133 3.62 -10.54 15.96
N VAL A 134 4.28 -10.21 14.85
CA VAL A 134 5.58 -10.79 14.46
C VAL A 134 6.66 -10.45 15.47
N LYS A 135 6.74 -9.20 15.93
CA LYS A 135 7.72 -8.77 16.92
C LYS A 135 7.57 -9.53 18.24
N VAL A 136 6.36 -9.60 18.77
CA VAL A 136 6.07 -10.33 20.02
C VAL A 136 6.36 -11.82 19.85
N GLY A 137 5.95 -12.42 18.73
CA GLY A 137 6.26 -13.82 18.42
C GLY A 137 7.76 -14.09 18.34
N PHE A 138 8.51 -13.22 17.66
CA PHE A 138 9.95 -13.32 17.53
C PHE A 138 10.67 -13.22 18.88
N GLU A 139 10.31 -12.25 19.73
CA GLU A 139 10.88 -12.11 21.07
C GLU A 139 10.65 -13.36 21.93
N ARG A 140 9.44 -13.94 21.86
CA ARG A 140 9.10 -15.17 22.58
C ARG A 140 9.89 -16.38 22.09
N VAL A 141 10.00 -16.54 20.77
CA VAL A 141 10.74 -17.66 20.17
C VAL A 141 12.25 -17.50 20.41
N SER A 142 12.78 -16.30 20.26
CA SER A 142 14.20 -15.97 20.48
C SER A 142 14.64 -16.23 21.93
N SER A 143 13.74 -16.03 22.90
CA SER A 143 14.01 -16.36 24.31
C SER A 143 14.10 -17.87 24.59
N VAL A 144 13.53 -18.71 23.72
CA VAL A 144 13.47 -20.18 23.91
C VAL A 144 14.55 -20.88 23.09
N LEU A 145 14.96 -20.31 21.96
CA LEU A 145 16.01 -20.88 21.13
C LEU A 145 17.40 -20.51 21.69
N PRO A 146 18.33 -21.48 21.85
CA PRO A 146 19.71 -21.18 22.23
C PRO A 146 20.32 -20.31 21.13
N SER A 147 20.83 -19.12 21.49
CA SER A 147 21.49 -18.22 20.54
C SER A 147 22.65 -18.96 19.89
N ALA A 148 22.50 -19.36 18.63
CA ALA A 148 23.60 -19.90 17.84
C ALA A 148 24.61 -18.78 17.65
N SER A 149 25.68 -18.80 18.44
CA SER A 149 26.87 -17.98 18.20
C SER A 149 27.45 -18.41 16.85
N ILE A 150 27.36 -17.53 15.86
CA ILE A 150 28.14 -17.56 14.61
C ILE A 150 29.13 -16.42 14.68
#